data_AF-A0A1H1Z240-F1
#
_entry.id   AF-A0A1H1Z240-F1
#
_cell.length_a   1.000
_cell.length_b   1.000
_cell.length_c   1.000
_cell.angle_alpha   90.00
_cell.angle_beta   90.00
_cell.angle_gamma   90.00
#
_symmetry.space_group_name_H-M   'P 1'
#
loop_
_entity.id
_entity.type
_entity.pdbx_description
1 polymer ?
#
loop_
_entity_poly.entity_id
_entity_poly.type
_entity_poly.pdbx_seq_one_letter_code
_entity_poly.pdbx_strand_id
1 'polypeptide(L)'
;MPAPKVRWFVTVLIAMVILGVAAGLSLSRARDSATGAQRGADGVSPREVSEVPLPGPGASIPASMAAEPASGKPVSSARQPKTTRTASVRGPVIVTYHVTQKPTCPSGTDQARLDGQPVVLGWTVTGAKQTTLSVDGPGVYATYAAEDTATINFPCGGDPGGEQTHTYTLAVAGPEGTESKTLTVTARVNPSATT
;
A
#
# COMPACT_ATOMS: atom_id res chain seq x y z
N MET A 1 32.15 -8.40 15.36
CA MET A 1 32.70 -7.05 15.14
C MET A 1 31.54 -6.12 14.76
N PRO A 2 31.44 -4.92 15.35
CA PRO A 2 30.21 -4.12 15.43
C PRO A 2 30.09 -3.06 14.32
N ALA A 3 28.84 -2.68 14.00
CA ALA A 3 28.47 -1.30 13.67
C ALA A 3 26.95 -1.07 13.78
N PRO A 4 26.44 -0.53 14.91
CA PRO A 4 25.12 0.09 14.97
C PRO A 4 25.28 1.62 14.81
N LYS A 5 24.89 2.17 13.66
CA LYS A 5 25.10 3.60 13.37
C LYS A 5 23.97 4.25 12.56
N VAL A 6 22.71 4.04 12.97
CA VAL A 6 21.58 4.75 12.33
C VAL A 6 20.57 5.31 13.34
N ARG A 7 20.66 4.94 14.63
CA ARG A 7 19.65 5.33 15.63
C ARG A 7 19.77 6.75 16.19
N TRP A 8 20.80 7.52 15.84
CA TRP A 8 21.00 8.86 16.39
C TRP A 8 20.48 9.99 15.48
N PHE A 9 20.41 9.77 14.16
CA PHE A 9 20.01 10.83 13.23
C PHE A 9 18.50 11.12 13.23
N VAL A 10 17.67 10.12 13.51
CA VAL A 10 16.19 10.27 13.46
C VAL A 10 15.70 11.19 14.58
N THR A 11 16.30 11.13 15.77
CA THR A 11 15.87 11.93 16.92
C THR A 11 16.19 13.42 16.76
N VAL A 12 17.30 13.77 16.12
CA VAL A 12 17.68 15.17 15.86
C VAL A 12 16.77 15.81 14.81
N LEU A 13 16.35 15.04 13.80
CA LEU A 13 15.50 15.55 12.72
C LEU A 13 14.06 15.80 13.19
N ILE A 14 13.52 14.94 14.07
CA ILE A 14 12.18 15.14 14.67
C ILE A 14 12.17 16.37 15.60
N ALA A 15 13.23 16.61 16.36
CA ALA A 15 13.32 17.78 17.24
C ALA A 15 13.37 19.11 16.47
N MET A 16 14.01 19.15 15.29
CA MET A 16 14.06 20.37 14.48
C MET A 16 12.74 20.72 13.79
N VAL A 17 11.93 19.73 13.41
CA VAL A 17 10.61 19.99 12.80
C VAL A 17 9.64 20.61 13.81
N ILE A 18 9.72 20.22 15.09
CA ILE A 18 8.84 20.76 16.14
C ILE A 18 9.18 22.23 16.50
N LEU A 19 10.45 22.63 16.45
CA LEU A 19 10.82 24.03 16.67
C LEU A 19 10.47 24.97 15.50
N GLY A 20 10.32 24.44 14.27
CA GLY A 20 10.00 25.26 13.09
C GLY A 20 8.54 25.74 13.01
N VAL A 21 7.60 25.03 13.67
CA VAL A 21 6.16 25.36 13.57
C VAL A 21 5.77 26.55 14.46
N ALA A 22 6.56 26.89 15.48
CA ALA A 22 6.26 28.01 16.37
C ALA A 22 6.64 29.40 15.80
N ALA A 23 7.43 29.47 14.72
CA ALA A 23 7.87 30.74 14.12
C ALA A 23 7.13 31.13 12.82
N GLY A 24 6.25 30.27 12.29
CA GLY A 24 5.63 30.44 10.96
C GLY A 24 4.25 31.11 10.92
N LEU A 25 3.67 31.48 12.06
CA LEU A 25 2.28 31.96 12.15
C LEU A 25 2.13 33.50 12.09
N SER A 26 3.08 34.25 11.52
CA SER A 26 3.04 35.73 11.58
C SER A 26 3.32 36.50 10.29
N LEU A 27 3.06 35.93 9.10
CA LEU A 27 2.94 36.75 7.87
C LEU A 27 1.54 36.65 7.24
N SER A 28 0.63 37.42 7.84
CA SER A 28 -0.31 38.35 7.22
C SER A 28 -0.30 38.40 5.69
N ARG A 29 -1.45 38.16 5.05
CA ARG A 29 -2.40 39.23 4.65
C ARG A 29 -1.72 40.37 3.87
N ALA A 30 -1.73 40.26 2.54
CA ALA A 30 -1.98 41.37 1.62
C ALA A 30 -1.93 40.83 0.18
N ARG A 31 -3.10 40.59 -0.42
CA ARG A 31 -3.32 40.72 -1.87
C ARG A 31 -4.81 40.65 -2.14
N ASP A 32 -5.47 41.73 -1.75
CA ASP A 32 -6.71 42.17 -2.39
C ASP A 32 -6.36 43.01 -3.62
N SER A 33 -7.26 42.94 -4.61
CA SER A 33 -7.40 43.80 -5.79
C SER A 33 -6.62 43.41 -7.05
N ALA A 34 -7.26 42.57 -7.87
CA ALA A 34 -7.30 42.80 -9.32
C ALA A 34 -8.61 42.26 -9.90
N THR A 35 -9.55 43.20 -10.02
CA THR A 35 -10.81 43.15 -10.75
C THR A 35 -10.64 42.57 -12.15
N GLY A 36 -11.37 41.50 -12.45
CA GLY A 36 -11.50 40.95 -13.80
C GLY A 36 -12.85 40.26 -13.94
N ALA A 37 -13.81 40.98 -14.50
CA ALA A 37 -15.16 40.51 -14.77
C ALA A 37 -15.15 39.38 -15.80
N GLN A 38 -15.90 38.30 -15.54
CA GLN A 38 -16.64 37.65 -16.62
C GLN A 38 -17.96 37.07 -16.11
N ARG A 39 -19.04 37.73 -16.54
CA ARG A 39 -20.42 37.23 -16.54
C ARG A 39 -20.56 36.11 -17.58
N GLY A 40 -21.39 35.14 -17.25
CA GLY A 40 -21.88 34.05 -18.11
C GLY A 40 -22.22 32.89 -17.17
N ALA A 41 -23.38 32.87 -16.50
CA ALA A 41 -24.73 32.63 -17.00
C ALA A 41 -24.84 31.30 -17.79
N ASP A 42 -25.91 30.56 -17.47
CA ASP A 42 -26.28 29.20 -17.90
C ASP A 42 -25.64 28.09 -17.03
N GLY A 43 -26.31 27.46 -16.06
CA GLY A 43 -27.74 27.20 -15.94
C GLY A 43 -28.07 25.78 -16.41
N VAL A 44 -27.58 24.74 -15.72
CA VAL A 44 -28.11 23.38 -15.84
C VAL A 44 -28.27 22.77 -14.44
N SER A 45 -29.54 22.58 -14.11
CA SER A 45 -30.11 21.94 -12.93
C SER A 45 -29.69 20.45 -12.82
N PRO A 46 -29.58 19.90 -11.61
CA PRO A 46 -29.05 18.54 -11.40
C PRO A 46 -30.10 17.49 -11.77
N ARG A 47 -29.67 16.45 -12.50
CA ARG A 47 -30.47 15.24 -12.69
C ARG A 47 -29.99 14.18 -11.69
N GLU A 48 -30.66 14.19 -10.55
CA GLU A 48 -30.75 13.11 -9.59
C GLU A 48 -31.17 11.82 -10.31
N VAL A 49 -30.32 10.80 -10.31
CA VAL A 49 -30.70 9.43 -10.64
C VAL A 49 -30.37 8.58 -9.43
N SER A 50 -31.39 8.43 -8.60
CA SER A 50 -31.51 7.42 -7.57
C SER A 50 -31.68 6.07 -8.26
N GLU A 51 -30.70 5.18 -8.13
CA GLU A 51 -30.93 3.76 -8.39
C GLU A 51 -30.29 2.92 -7.28
N VAL A 52 -31.17 2.27 -6.53
CA VAL A 52 -30.89 1.37 -5.41
C VAL A 52 -31.04 -0.06 -5.92
N PRO A 53 -29.99 -0.89 -5.91
CA PRO A 53 -30.17 -2.34 -5.96
C PRO A 53 -30.01 -2.97 -4.58
N LEU A 54 -30.98 -3.83 -4.26
CA LEU A 54 -31.17 -4.55 -3.01
C LEU A 54 -30.03 -5.54 -2.65
N PRO A 55 -29.85 -5.86 -1.36
CA PRO A 55 -29.02 -6.97 -0.90
C PRO A 55 -29.71 -8.32 -1.14
N GLY A 56 -29.02 -9.24 -1.83
CA GLY A 56 -29.45 -10.63 -1.99
C GLY A 56 -29.00 -11.51 -0.80
N PRO A 57 -29.90 -12.26 -0.15
CA PRO A 57 -29.52 -13.27 0.84
C PRO A 57 -29.27 -14.61 0.14
N GLY A 58 -28.01 -15.01 0.07
CA GLY A 58 -27.58 -16.32 -0.45
C GLY A 58 -26.99 -17.19 0.65
N ALA A 59 -27.83 -17.78 1.49
CA ALA A 59 -27.46 -18.89 2.37
C ALA A 59 -27.44 -20.20 1.57
N SER A 60 -26.42 -21.03 1.74
CA SER A 60 -26.53 -22.51 1.79
C SER A 60 -25.18 -23.15 2.14
N ILE A 61 -25.16 -23.77 3.32
CA ILE A 61 -24.20 -24.78 3.79
C ILE A 61 -24.56 -26.12 3.13
N PRO A 62 -23.58 -26.99 2.82
CA PRO A 62 -23.77 -28.38 3.22
C PRO A 62 -22.59 -28.92 4.04
N ALA A 63 -22.97 -29.55 5.15
CA ALA A 63 -22.17 -30.49 5.92
C ALA A 63 -22.32 -31.90 5.34
N SER A 64 -21.26 -32.71 5.34
CA SER A 64 -21.28 -34.19 5.43
C SER A 64 -19.82 -34.68 5.37
N MET A 65 -19.24 -35.15 6.47
CA MET A 65 -19.30 -36.52 7.03
C MET A 65 -18.70 -37.59 6.10
N ALA A 66 -17.56 -38.15 6.52
CA ALA A 66 -17.31 -39.60 6.54
C ALA A 66 -16.06 -39.92 7.38
N ALA A 67 -16.27 -40.74 8.40
CA ALA A 67 -15.28 -41.56 9.13
C ALA A 67 -14.70 -42.64 8.17
N GLU A 68 -13.72 -43.50 8.46
CA GLU A 68 -13.34 -44.24 9.67
C GLU A 68 -11.99 -44.99 9.40
N PRO A 69 -11.60 -46.13 10.03
CA PRO A 69 -10.33 -46.28 10.73
C PRO A 69 -9.34 -47.28 10.07
N ALA A 70 -8.11 -47.36 10.58
CA ALA A 70 -7.45 -48.62 11.00
C ALA A 70 -5.93 -48.49 11.18
N SER A 71 -5.51 -48.73 12.42
CA SER A 71 -4.51 -49.74 12.83
C SER A 71 -3.12 -49.75 12.16
N GLY A 72 -2.11 -49.32 12.94
CA GLY A 72 -0.70 -49.49 12.59
C GLY A 72 0.26 -49.37 13.78
N LYS A 73 0.35 -50.46 14.56
CA LYS A 73 1.48 -51.00 15.38
C LYS A 73 2.30 -50.09 16.33
N PRO A 74 2.59 -50.56 17.57
CA PRO A 74 3.52 -49.92 18.49
C PRO A 74 4.96 -50.31 18.12
N VAL A 75 5.80 -49.33 17.76
CA VAL A 75 7.25 -49.50 17.73
C VAL A 75 7.85 -48.67 18.85
N SER A 76 8.31 -49.42 19.86
CA SER A 76 9.20 -48.96 20.92
C SER A 76 10.45 -48.33 20.30
N SER A 77 10.69 -47.06 20.59
CA SER A 77 11.95 -46.39 20.26
C SER A 77 12.30 -45.39 21.34
N ALA A 78 13.58 -45.44 21.70
CA ALA A 78 14.20 -44.91 22.90
C ALA A 78 13.79 -43.48 23.26
N ARG A 79 13.54 -43.28 24.55
CA ARG A 79 13.29 -42.00 25.22
C ARG A 79 14.56 -41.16 25.22
N GLN A 80 14.83 -40.46 24.13
CA GLN A 80 15.71 -39.28 24.17
C GLN A 80 14.97 -38.15 24.92
N PRO A 81 15.66 -37.38 25.78
CA PRO A 81 15.10 -36.17 26.37
C PRO A 81 14.75 -35.20 25.24
N LYS A 82 13.46 -35.13 24.92
CA LYS A 82 12.87 -34.16 24.01
C LYS A 82 13.03 -32.80 24.68
N THR A 83 14.11 -32.11 24.38
CA THR A 83 14.22 -30.67 24.63
C THR A 83 13.04 -30.03 23.90
N THR A 84 12.00 -29.67 24.65
CA THR A 84 10.94 -28.80 24.18
C THR A 84 11.60 -27.50 23.80
N ARG A 85 11.98 -27.39 22.52
CA ARG A 85 12.37 -26.12 21.90
C ARG A 85 11.13 -25.26 22.01
N THR A 86 11.08 -24.44 23.06
CA THR A 86 10.09 -23.37 23.22
C THR A 86 10.06 -22.66 21.88
N ALA A 87 8.94 -22.80 21.16
CA ALA A 87 8.78 -22.11 19.89
C ALA A 87 8.91 -20.64 20.21
N SER A 88 10.05 -20.04 19.85
CA SER A 88 10.27 -18.62 19.98
C SER A 88 9.09 -17.96 19.28
N VAL A 89 8.28 -17.23 20.05
CA VAL A 89 7.11 -16.55 19.53
C VAL A 89 7.65 -15.55 18.53
N ARG A 90 7.52 -15.89 17.24
CA ARG A 90 7.98 -15.03 16.15
C ARG A 90 6.87 -14.03 15.93
N GLY A 91 7.19 -12.75 16.07
CA GLY A 91 6.27 -11.68 15.74
C GLY A 91 5.92 -11.64 14.26
N PRO A 92 5.15 -10.63 13.82
CA PRO A 92 4.83 -10.50 12.41
C PRO A 92 6.12 -10.36 11.58
N VAL A 93 6.20 -11.14 10.49
CA VAL A 93 7.34 -11.16 9.56
C VAL A 93 6.86 -11.01 8.12
N ILE A 94 7.37 -10.02 7.39
CA ILE A 94 7.20 -9.84 5.95
C ILE A 94 8.19 -10.75 5.23
N VAL A 95 7.70 -11.88 4.71
CA VAL A 95 8.51 -12.90 4.03
C VAL A 95 8.89 -12.41 2.63
N THR A 96 7.91 -11.92 1.86
CA THR A 96 8.13 -11.36 0.53
C THR A 96 7.37 -10.04 0.39
N TYR A 97 7.95 -9.10 -0.34
CA TYR A 97 7.29 -7.88 -0.78
C TYR A 97 8.05 -7.34 -1.99
N HIS A 98 7.40 -7.31 -3.15
CA HIS A 98 8.03 -6.97 -4.42
C HIS A 98 7.03 -6.40 -5.43
N VAL A 99 7.56 -5.82 -6.49
CA VAL A 99 6.77 -5.37 -7.66
C VAL A 99 6.60 -6.55 -8.61
N THR A 100 5.36 -6.98 -8.80
CA THR A 100 4.99 -8.04 -9.75
C THR A 100 4.83 -7.50 -11.16
N GLN A 101 4.31 -6.27 -11.31
CA GLN A 101 4.22 -5.56 -12.57
C GLN A 101 4.72 -4.13 -12.43
N LYS A 102 5.69 -3.75 -13.27
CA LYS A 102 6.20 -2.39 -13.31
C LYS A 102 5.19 -1.46 -14.00
N PRO A 103 4.93 -0.27 -13.42
CA PRO A 103 4.04 0.72 -14.02
C PRO A 103 4.66 1.40 -15.23
N THR A 104 3.80 1.93 -16.10
CA THR A 104 4.16 2.85 -17.19
C THR A 104 3.19 4.01 -17.20
N CYS A 105 3.67 5.20 -17.58
CA CYS A 105 2.84 6.39 -17.58
C CYS A 105 2.23 6.64 -18.97
N PRO A 106 0.94 7.01 -19.04
CA PRO A 106 0.29 7.30 -20.31
C PRO A 106 0.93 8.54 -20.96
N SER A 107 0.91 8.59 -22.29
CA SER A 107 1.39 9.73 -23.08
C SER A 107 0.64 9.86 -24.39
N GLY A 108 0.96 10.93 -25.16
CA GLY A 108 0.40 11.17 -26.48
C GLY A 108 -0.81 12.11 -26.49
N THR A 109 -1.37 12.32 -27.68
CA THR A 109 -2.56 13.14 -27.91
C THR A 109 -3.78 12.26 -28.14
N ASP A 110 -4.98 12.84 -28.25
CA ASP A 110 -6.22 12.10 -28.51
C ASP A 110 -6.18 11.25 -29.80
N GLN A 111 -5.30 11.61 -30.75
CA GLN A 111 -5.13 10.89 -32.01
C GLN A 111 -4.15 9.70 -31.91
N ALA A 112 -3.24 9.72 -30.92
CA ALA A 112 -2.19 8.71 -30.74
C ALA A 112 -1.82 8.56 -29.26
N ARG A 113 -2.78 8.11 -28.45
CA ARG A 113 -2.61 7.91 -27.01
C ARG A 113 -1.96 6.56 -26.73
N LEU A 114 -0.92 6.57 -25.91
CA LEU A 114 -0.34 5.38 -25.30
C LEU A 114 -0.86 5.27 -23.88
N ASP A 115 -1.57 4.19 -23.57
CA ASP A 115 -2.08 3.95 -22.23
C ASP A 115 -0.95 3.61 -21.25
N GLY A 116 -1.17 4.02 -20.00
CA GLY A 116 -0.31 3.63 -18.89
C GLY A 116 -0.65 2.23 -18.41
N GLN A 117 0.28 1.66 -17.64
CA GLN A 117 0.09 0.42 -16.93
C GLN A 117 0.13 0.69 -15.42
N PRO A 118 -0.79 0.11 -14.64
CA PRO A 118 -0.75 0.24 -13.19
C PRO A 118 0.45 -0.51 -12.62
N VAL A 119 0.80 -0.20 -11.37
CA VAL A 119 1.74 -1.02 -10.60
C VAL A 119 0.97 -2.19 -9.99
N VAL A 120 1.56 -3.38 -10.03
CA VAL A 120 1.07 -4.53 -9.26
C VAL A 120 2.10 -4.91 -8.22
N LEU A 121 1.71 -4.90 -6.96
CA LEU A 121 2.52 -5.26 -5.82
C LEU A 121 2.06 -6.61 -5.28
N GLY A 122 3.01 -7.46 -4.87
CA GLY A 122 2.72 -8.75 -4.25
C GLY A 122 3.52 -8.96 -2.97
N TRP A 123 2.89 -9.58 -1.98
CA TRP A 123 3.53 -9.86 -0.69
C TRP A 123 3.01 -11.13 -0.03
N THR A 124 3.82 -11.62 0.91
CA THR A 124 3.50 -12.72 1.82
C THR A 124 4.02 -12.37 3.20
N VAL A 125 3.13 -12.46 4.19
CA VAL A 125 3.41 -12.11 5.59
C VAL A 125 3.01 -13.27 6.50
N THR A 126 3.75 -13.45 7.58
CA THR A 126 3.47 -14.43 8.63
C THR A 126 3.33 -13.74 9.98
N GLY A 127 2.64 -14.35 10.95
CA GLY A 127 2.46 -13.76 12.29
C GLY A 127 1.45 -12.61 12.37
N ALA A 128 0.70 -12.36 11.30
CA ALA A 128 -0.42 -11.40 11.25
C ALA A 128 -1.51 -11.86 10.28
N LYS A 129 -2.70 -11.27 10.42
CA LYS A 129 -3.87 -11.56 9.57
C LYS A 129 -4.06 -10.54 8.45
N GLN A 130 -3.58 -9.31 8.67
CA GLN A 130 -3.80 -8.18 7.78
C GLN A 130 -2.52 -7.37 7.61
N THR A 131 -2.42 -6.71 6.48
CA THR A 131 -1.37 -5.74 6.15
C THR A 131 -2.00 -4.42 5.77
N THR A 132 -1.30 -3.33 6.02
CA THR A 132 -1.68 -1.98 5.61
C THR A 132 -0.67 -1.48 4.59
N LEU A 133 -1.14 -1.05 3.43
CA LEU A 133 -0.31 -0.43 2.42
C LEU A 133 -0.43 1.08 2.49
N SER A 134 0.69 1.78 2.38
CA SER A 134 0.79 3.24 2.34
C SER A 134 1.49 3.67 1.06
N VAL A 135 1.07 4.79 0.48
CA VAL A 135 1.64 5.36 -0.75
C VAL A 135 2.14 6.77 -0.46
N ASP A 136 3.42 7.03 -0.74
CA ASP A 136 4.10 8.33 -0.59
C ASP A 136 4.01 9.01 0.79
N GLY A 137 3.90 8.21 1.85
CA GLY A 137 3.88 8.76 3.20
C GLY A 137 3.34 7.81 4.25
N PRO A 138 3.04 8.34 5.44
CA PRO A 138 2.60 7.55 6.60
C PRO A 138 1.09 7.21 6.59
N GLY A 139 0.34 7.63 5.56
CA GLY A 139 -1.10 7.40 5.48
C GLY A 139 -1.45 6.01 4.95
N VAL A 140 -2.49 5.39 5.51
CA VAL A 140 -2.99 4.10 5.01
C VAL A 140 -3.78 4.33 3.74
N TYR A 141 -3.32 3.74 2.64
CA TYR A 141 -4.04 3.67 1.37
C TYR A 141 -5.15 2.62 1.45
N ALA A 142 -4.80 1.40 1.84
CA ALA A 142 -5.75 0.29 1.98
C ALA A 142 -5.20 -0.82 2.89
N THR A 143 -6.08 -1.70 3.34
CA THR A 143 -5.77 -2.88 4.16
C THR A 143 -6.07 -4.14 3.38
N TYR A 144 -5.19 -5.13 3.47
CA TYR A 144 -5.24 -6.38 2.70
C TYR A 144 -4.99 -7.61 3.57
N ALA A 145 -5.12 -8.79 2.98
CA ALA A 145 -4.76 -10.05 3.62
C ALA A 145 -3.23 -10.19 3.79
N ALA A 146 -2.83 -11.12 4.66
CA ALA A 146 -1.41 -11.42 4.94
C ALA A 146 -0.63 -11.87 3.68
N GLU A 147 -1.30 -12.53 2.74
CA GLU A 147 -0.78 -12.89 1.43
C GLU A 147 -1.77 -12.39 0.39
N ASP A 148 -1.33 -11.44 -0.44
CA ASP A 148 -2.22 -10.78 -1.39
C ASP A 148 -1.41 -10.06 -2.48
N THR A 149 -2.15 -9.57 -3.48
CA THR A 149 -1.64 -8.68 -4.52
C THR A 149 -2.54 -7.45 -4.65
N ALA A 150 -1.94 -6.29 -4.92
CA ALA A 150 -2.70 -5.06 -5.19
C ALA A 150 -2.29 -4.44 -6.52
N THR A 151 -3.30 -4.13 -7.34
CA THR A 151 -3.17 -3.29 -8.53
C THR A 151 -3.50 -1.85 -8.15
N ILE A 152 -2.55 -0.95 -8.33
CA ILE A 152 -2.67 0.46 -7.94
C ILE A 152 -2.39 1.32 -9.15
N ASN A 153 -3.24 2.32 -9.37
CA ASN A 153 -2.98 3.29 -10.42
C ASN A 153 -1.74 4.11 -10.04
N PHE A 154 -0.74 4.13 -10.93
CA PHE A 154 0.49 4.86 -10.67
C PHE A 154 0.28 6.32 -11.06
N PRO A 155 0.33 7.27 -10.11
CA PRO A 155 0.17 8.68 -10.44
C PRO A 155 1.26 9.10 -11.42
N CYS A 156 0.86 9.61 -12.56
CA CYS A 156 1.80 10.04 -13.58
C CYS A 156 1.74 11.55 -13.72
N GLY A 157 2.86 12.19 -13.45
CA GLY A 157 3.11 13.59 -13.78
C GLY A 157 4.29 13.73 -14.74
N GLY A 158 4.57 14.97 -15.14
CA GLY A 158 5.78 15.33 -15.88
C GLY A 158 5.71 15.15 -17.40
N ASP A 159 6.79 15.57 -18.06
CA ASP A 159 6.91 15.62 -19.51
C ASP A 159 7.18 14.23 -20.14
N PRO A 160 6.79 14.02 -21.41
CA PRO A 160 7.12 12.79 -22.15
C PRO A 160 8.60 12.42 -22.08
N GLY A 161 8.89 11.16 -21.77
CA GLY A 161 10.25 10.65 -21.59
C GLY A 161 10.85 10.85 -20.18
N GLY A 162 10.18 11.60 -19.30
CA GLY A 162 10.56 11.76 -17.90
C GLY A 162 10.31 10.50 -17.05
N GLU A 163 10.76 10.53 -15.80
CA GLU A 163 10.55 9.47 -14.82
C GLU A 163 9.75 9.98 -13.62
N GLN A 164 8.82 9.16 -13.14
CA GLN A 164 8.03 9.42 -11.95
C GLN A 164 8.32 8.32 -10.93
N THR A 165 8.53 8.71 -9.67
CA THR A 165 8.93 7.79 -8.60
C THR A 165 7.99 7.92 -7.42
N HIS A 166 7.48 6.78 -6.96
CA HIS A 166 6.58 6.68 -5.81
C HIS A 166 7.10 5.64 -4.83
N THR A 167 6.76 5.81 -3.55
CA THR A 167 7.15 4.91 -2.47
C THR A 167 5.95 4.17 -1.91
N TYR A 168 6.10 2.87 -1.72
CA TYR A 168 5.05 1.96 -1.27
C TYR A 168 5.51 1.25 0.00
N THR A 169 4.91 1.59 1.14
CA THR A 169 5.24 0.99 2.42
C THR A 169 4.18 -0.01 2.82
N LEU A 170 4.58 -1.29 2.93
CA LEU A 170 3.76 -2.34 3.50
C LEU A 170 4.07 -2.43 4.99
N ALA A 171 3.08 -2.23 5.83
CA ALA A 171 3.18 -2.41 7.27
C ALA A 171 2.28 -3.57 7.72
N VAL A 172 2.73 -4.28 8.73
CA VAL A 172 2.02 -5.38 9.36
C VAL A 172 2.01 -5.15 10.87
N ALA A 173 0.84 -5.34 11.47
CA ALA A 173 0.67 -5.35 12.91
C ALA A 173 0.19 -6.72 13.38
N GLY A 174 0.82 -7.23 14.44
CA GLY A 174 0.48 -8.48 15.10
C GLY A 174 0.54 -8.32 16.63
N PRO A 175 0.14 -9.34 17.38
CA PRO A 175 0.14 -9.30 18.85
C PRO A 175 1.54 -9.03 19.44
N GLU A 176 2.59 -9.42 18.73
CA GLU A 176 3.99 -9.31 19.14
C GLU A 176 4.68 -8.03 18.65
N GLY A 177 3.96 -7.12 17.98
CA GLY A 177 4.48 -5.85 17.51
C GLY A 177 4.15 -5.53 16.05
N THR A 178 4.98 -4.71 15.43
CA THR A 178 4.79 -4.21 14.07
C THR A 178 6.06 -4.34 13.25
N GLU A 179 5.92 -4.67 11.97
CA GLU A 179 7.01 -4.61 11.00
C GLU A 179 6.57 -3.79 9.78
N SER A 180 7.51 -3.14 9.10
CA SER A 180 7.23 -2.40 7.87
C SER A 180 8.37 -2.55 6.87
N LYS A 181 8.03 -2.59 5.58
CA LYS A 181 8.99 -2.61 4.48
C LYS A 181 8.56 -1.65 3.38
N THR A 182 9.51 -0.91 2.82
CA THR A 182 9.26 0.09 1.77
C THR A 182 9.89 -0.34 0.46
N LEU A 183 9.16 -0.13 -0.64
CA LEU A 183 9.64 -0.25 -2.01
C LEU A 183 9.54 1.10 -2.70
N THR A 184 10.57 1.44 -3.47
CA THR A 184 10.55 2.58 -4.38
C THR A 184 10.31 2.05 -5.79
N VAL A 185 9.28 2.58 -6.45
CA VAL A 185 8.88 2.17 -7.79
C VAL A 185 8.96 3.38 -8.71
N THR A 186 9.65 3.22 -9.83
CA THR A 186 9.81 4.24 -10.85
C THR A 186 9.10 3.81 -12.13
N ALA A 187 8.33 4.71 -12.72
CA ALA A 187 7.73 4.57 -14.04
C ALA A 187 8.32 5.60 -14.99
N ARG A 188 8.47 5.21 -16.26
CA ARG A 188 8.81 6.15 -17.33
C ARG A 188 7.54 6.65 -18.01
N VAL A 189 7.50 7.94 -18.32
CA VAL A 189 6.49 8.54 -19.20
C VAL A 189 6.78 8.13 -20.62
N ASN A 190 5.81 7.46 -21.24
CA ASN A 190 5.94 7.03 -22.62
C ASN A 190 6.32 8.23 -23.52
N PRO A 191 7.16 8.04 -24.55
CA PRO A 191 7.45 9.11 -25.49
C PRO A 191 6.16 9.56 -26.19
N SER A 192 6.06 10.82 -26.56
CA SER A 192 5.01 11.27 -27.48
C SER A 192 5.27 10.64 -28.85
N ALA A 193 4.23 10.12 -29.49
CA ALA A 193 4.34 9.66 -30.88
C ALA A 193 4.68 10.87 -31.77
N THR A 194 5.92 10.96 -32.24
CA THR A 194 6.30 11.91 -33.29
C THR A 194 5.64 11.44 -34.58
N THR A 195 4.64 12.18 -35.06
CA THR A 195 4.01 11.97 -36.37
C THR A 195 4.75 12.75 -37.44
#